data_AF-A0A8S2FSN9-F1
#
_entry.id   AF-A0A8S2FSN9-F1
#
_cell.length_a   1.000
_cell.length_b   1.000
_cell.length_c   1.000
_cell.angle_alpha   90.00
_cell.angle_beta   90.00
_cell.angle_gamma   90.00
#
_symmetry.space_group_name_H-M   'P 1'
#
loop_
_entity.id
_entity.type
_entity.pdbx_description
1 polymer ?
#
loop_
_entity_poly.entity_id
_entity_poly.type
_entity_poly.pdbx_seq_one_letter_code
_entity_poly.pdbx_strand_id
1 'polypeptide(L)'
;ELTKVLQPALLIYLLGYFQPCSTMSTLTGWLLASGIILMPVITTIFFHPYFYRMQMYALQLRLAYSGLVYRKVLRLSGRSANTISSGQITNILSNDVSQVETALHFINHLWVAPLEVMIVPIFFWYFGSNFYVSFIAIGYTVMLFCFQSLYGKLLVKFR
;
A
#
# COMPACT_ATOMS: atom_id res chain seq x y z
N GLU A 1 7.72 4.78 0.51
CA GLU A 1 7.78 4.30 1.91
C GLU A 1 9.01 4.78 2.67
N LEU A 2 10.26 4.50 2.24
CA LEU A 2 11.46 4.94 2.97
C LEU A 2 11.49 6.46 3.29
N THR A 3 11.11 7.29 2.32
CA THR A 3 11.00 8.76 2.48
C THR A 3 10.00 9.16 3.57
N LYS A 4 8.90 8.42 3.74
CA LYS A 4 7.89 8.67 4.78
C LYS A 4 8.40 8.29 6.17
N VAL A 5 9.27 7.28 6.26
CA VAL A 5 9.92 6.87 7.52
C VAL A 5 11.04 7.83 7.90
N LEU A 6 11.78 8.36 6.92
CA LEU A 6 12.87 9.31 7.15
C LEU A 6 12.38 10.72 7.57
N GLN A 7 11.20 11.13 7.11
CA GLN A 7 10.62 12.44 7.41
C GLN A 7 10.50 12.73 8.93
N PRO A 8 9.89 11.86 9.77
CA PRO A 8 9.83 12.09 11.20
C PRO A 8 11.20 12.07 11.88
N ALA A 9 12.18 11.29 11.38
CA ALA A 9 13.54 11.34 11.91
C ALA A 9 14.21 12.69 11.68
N LEU A 10 14.11 13.25 10.47
CA LEU A 10 14.60 14.60 10.16
C LEU A 10 13.92 15.66 11.04
N LEU A 11 12.62 15.48 11.29
CA LEU A 11 11.87 16.36 12.18
C LEU A 11 12.39 16.29 13.62
N ILE A 12 12.72 15.10 14.14
CA ILE A 12 13.32 14.94 15.48
C ILE A 12 14.64 15.70 15.59
N TYR A 13 15.52 15.62 14.58
CA TYR A 13 16.77 16.39 14.56
C TYR A 13 16.53 17.89 14.47
N LEU A 14 15.57 18.33 13.67
CA LEU A 14 15.18 19.74 13.59
C LEU A 14 14.61 20.24 14.92
N LEU A 15 13.84 19.41 15.63
CA LEU A 15 13.36 19.74 16.97
C LEU A 15 14.53 19.92 17.95
N GLY A 16 15.57 19.08 17.86
CA GLY A 16 16.81 19.19 18.62
C GLY A 16 17.55 20.51 18.37
N TYR A 17 17.48 21.08 17.16
CA TYR A 17 18.03 22.41 16.86
C TYR A 17 17.36 23.52 17.67
N PHE A 18 16.06 23.43 17.96
CA PHE A 18 15.32 24.42 18.73
C PHE A 18 15.45 24.27 20.26
N GLN A 19 16.17 23.28 20.75
CA GLN A 19 16.39 23.11 22.19
C GLN A 19 17.37 24.18 22.72
N PRO A 20 17.17 24.69 23.96
CA PRO A 20 17.91 25.85 24.50
C PRO A 20 19.43 25.66 24.67
N CYS A 21 19.96 24.44 24.48
CA CYS A 21 21.39 24.13 24.57
C CYS A 21 21.98 23.57 23.25
N SER A 22 21.35 23.83 22.11
CA SER A 22 21.83 23.30 20.83
C SER A 22 23.11 24.02 20.35
N THR A 23 24.15 23.26 20.01
CA THR A 23 25.41 23.76 19.41
C THR A 23 25.37 23.75 17.88
N MET A 24 24.18 23.52 17.31
CA MET A 24 24.00 23.26 15.88
C MET A 24 24.05 24.57 15.09
N SER A 25 24.79 24.56 13.98
CA SER A 25 24.90 25.72 13.08
C SER A 25 23.56 26.07 12.44
N THR A 26 23.33 27.35 12.18
CA THR A 26 22.16 27.86 11.44
C THR A 26 22.04 27.21 10.06
N LEU A 27 23.17 26.96 9.38
CA LEU A 27 23.20 26.25 8.09
C LEU A 27 22.58 24.85 8.20
N THR A 28 22.90 24.11 9.26
CA THR A 28 22.35 22.76 9.52
C THR A 28 20.84 22.81 9.71
N GLY A 29 20.33 23.83 10.42
CA GLY A 29 18.88 24.04 10.56
C GLY A 29 18.18 24.27 9.22
N TRP A 30 18.73 25.12 8.36
CA TRP A 30 18.20 25.35 7.00
C TRP A 30 18.24 24.09 6.13
N LEU A 31 19.33 23.32 6.21
CA LEU A 31 19.45 22.05 5.49
C LEU A 31 18.40 21.03 5.95
N LEU A 32 18.21 20.85 7.25
CA LEU A 32 17.20 19.94 7.80
C LEU A 32 15.78 20.36 7.39
N ALA A 33 15.44 21.65 7.51
CA ALA A 33 14.13 22.17 7.10
C ALA A 33 13.86 21.98 5.60
N SER A 34 14.85 22.28 4.75
CA SER A 34 14.74 22.06 3.30
C SER A 34 14.56 20.58 2.95
N GLY A 35 15.29 19.68 3.63
CA GLY A 35 15.16 18.24 3.46
C GLY A 35 13.75 17.74 3.78
N ILE A 36 13.14 18.20 4.88
CA ILE A 36 11.77 17.82 5.26
C ILE A 36 10.76 18.22 4.18
N ILE A 37 10.91 19.39 3.57
CA ILE A 37 10.01 19.87 2.50
C ILE A 37 10.24 19.11 1.18
N LEU A 38 11.49 18.72 0.89
CA LEU A 38 11.82 17.99 -0.33
C LEU A 38 11.36 16.52 -0.30
N MET A 39 11.35 15.87 0.87
CA MET A 39 10.93 14.46 1.01
C MET A 39 9.54 14.12 0.42
N PRO A 40 8.46 14.88 0.68
CA PRO A 40 7.16 14.61 0.07
C PRO A 40 7.18 14.88 -1.44
N VAL A 41 7.92 15.88 -1.93
CA VAL A 41 8.07 16.15 -3.37
C VAL A 41 8.70 14.96 -4.08
N ILE A 42 9.80 14.44 -3.54
CA ILE A 42 10.48 13.24 -4.03
C ILE A 42 9.50 12.05 -4.03
N THR A 43 8.77 11.86 -2.93
CA THR A 43 7.79 10.78 -2.79
C THR A 43 6.73 10.85 -3.89
N THR A 44 6.19 12.04 -4.15
CA THR A 44 5.16 12.27 -5.17
C THR A 44 5.68 12.02 -6.58
N ILE A 45 6.91 12.47 -6.90
CA ILE A 45 7.54 12.26 -8.20
C ILE A 45 7.74 10.78 -8.51
N PHE A 46 8.08 9.97 -7.51
CA PHE A 46 8.23 8.51 -7.70
C PHE A 46 6.89 7.76 -7.64
N PHE A 47 5.98 8.19 -6.78
CA PHE A 47 4.71 7.50 -6.55
C PHE A 47 3.77 7.61 -7.76
N HIS A 48 3.62 8.79 -8.36
CA HIS A 48 2.68 8.97 -9.47
C HIS A 48 3.00 8.12 -10.71
N PRO A 49 4.24 8.09 -11.23
CA PRO A 49 4.59 7.23 -12.37
C PRO A 49 4.43 5.75 -12.05
N TYR A 50 4.80 5.33 -10.84
CA TYR A 50 4.59 3.95 -10.37
C TYR A 50 3.10 3.60 -10.37
N PHE A 51 2.27 4.43 -9.74
CA PHE A 51 0.83 4.23 -9.63
C PHE A 51 0.15 4.21 -11.01
N TYR A 52 0.53 5.13 -11.89
CA TYR A 52 0.03 5.18 -13.27
C TYR A 52 0.37 3.90 -14.05
N ARG A 53 1.63 3.43 -13.97
CA ARG A 53 2.03 2.17 -14.61
C ARG A 53 1.25 0.98 -14.06
N MET A 54 1.06 0.93 -12.75
CA MET A 54 0.28 -0.13 -12.12
C MET A 54 -1.17 -0.15 -12.62
N GLN A 55 -1.81 1.03 -12.74
CA GLN A 55 -3.15 1.14 -13.32
C GLN A 55 -3.20 0.71 -14.79
N MET A 56 -2.19 1.08 -15.58
CA MET A 56 -2.11 0.63 -16.97
C MET A 56 -2.02 -0.89 -17.08
N TYR A 57 -1.20 -1.54 -16.26
CA TYR A 57 -1.11 -3.00 -16.25
C TYR A 57 -2.43 -3.66 -15.83
N ALA A 58 -3.11 -3.09 -14.83
CA ALA A 58 -4.42 -3.60 -14.39
C ALA A 58 -5.46 -3.49 -15.52
N LEU A 59 -5.49 -2.38 -16.26
CA LEU A 59 -6.37 -2.18 -17.42
C LEU A 59 -6.05 -3.15 -18.57
N GLN A 60 -4.77 -3.32 -18.90
CA GLN A 60 -4.35 -4.27 -19.94
C GLN A 60 -4.77 -5.70 -19.60
N LEU A 61 -4.61 -6.10 -18.33
CA LEU A 61 -5.03 -7.41 -17.85
C LEU A 61 -6.55 -7.59 -17.93
N ARG A 62 -7.34 -6.56 -17.59
CA ARG A 62 -8.79 -6.56 -17.77
C ARG A 62 -9.20 -6.77 -19.23
N LEU A 63 -8.57 -6.06 -20.16
CA LEU A 63 -8.85 -6.23 -21.60
C LEU A 63 -8.46 -7.63 -22.09
N ALA A 64 -7.29 -8.13 -21.69
CA ALA A 64 -6.83 -9.46 -22.05
C ALA A 64 -7.76 -10.57 -21.53
N TYR A 65 -8.16 -10.48 -20.25
CA TYR A 65 -9.05 -11.45 -19.63
C TYR A 65 -10.44 -11.42 -20.29
N SER A 66 -10.98 -10.23 -20.55
CA SER A 66 -12.25 -10.05 -21.26
C SER A 66 -12.23 -10.71 -22.65
N GLY A 67 -11.15 -10.51 -23.41
CA GLY A 67 -10.96 -11.15 -24.72
C GLY A 67 -10.82 -12.67 -24.64
N LEU A 68 -10.13 -13.19 -23.62
CA LEU A 68 -10.00 -14.64 -23.40
C LEU A 68 -11.35 -15.29 -23.05
N VAL A 69 -12.13 -14.67 -22.17
CA VAL A 69 -13.48 -15.12 -21.82
C VAL A 69 -14.37 -15.13 -23.06
N TYR A 70 -14.37 -14.05 -23.84
CA TYR A 70 -15.14 -13.97 -25.09
C TYR A 70 -14.78 -15.09 -26.07
N ARG A 71 -13.47 -15.30 -26.31
CA ARG A 71 -12.99 -16.38 -27.21
C ARG A 71 -13.35 -17.77 -26.69
N LYS A 72 -13.36 -17.97 -25.37
CA LYS A 72 -13.75 -19.24 -24.75
C LYS A 72 -15.25 -19.51 -24.91
N VAL A 73 -16.09 -18.49 -24.69
CA VAL A 73 -17.54 -18.55 -24.89
C VAL A 73 -17.90 -18.94 -26.33
N LEU A 74 -17.24 -18.36 -27.32
CA LEU A 74 -17.47 -18.71 -28.73
C LEU A 74 -17.06 -20.14 -29.12
N ARG A 75 -16.21 -20.79 -28.33
CA ARG A 75 -15.70 -22.16 -28.59
C ARG A 75 -16.36 -23.23 -27.72
N LEU A 76 -17.29 -22.85 -26.86
CA LEU A 76 -18.01 -23.77 -25.98
C LEU A 76 -19.03 -24.60 -26.79
N SER A 77 -19.02 -25.91 -26.58
CA SER A 77 -20.01 -26.81 -27.19
C SER A 77 -21.43 -26.51 -26.67
N GLY A 78 -22.47 -26.79 -27.48
CA GLY A 78 -23.86 -26.48 -27.12
C GLY A 78 -24.34 -27.06 -25.79
N ARG A 79 -23.84 -28.23 -25.36
CA ARG A 79 -24.15 -28.80 -24.03
C ARG A 79 -23.60 -27.96 -22.87
N SER A 80 -22.40 -27.43 -23.01
CA SER A 80 -21.75 -26.59 -22.00
C SER A 80 -22.19 -25.12 -22.08
N ALA A 81 -22.60 -24.66 -23.27
CA ALA A 81 -23.19 -23.35 -23.46
C ALA A 81 -24.57 -23.26 -22.78
N ASN A 82 -25.39 -24.33 -22.85
CA ASN A 82 -26.70 -24.36 -22.19
C ASN A 82 -26.62 -24.37 -20.65
N THR A 83 -25.46 -24.73 -20.06
CA THR A 83 -25.27 -24.69 -18.60
C THR A 83 -24.91 -23.31 -18.06
N ILE A 84 -24.42 -22.40 -18.90
CA ILE A 84 -23.98 -21.07 -18.49
C ILE A 84 -24.85 -20.02 -19.19
N SER A 85 -25.67 -19.30 -18.42
CA SER A 85 -26.49 -18.22 -18.95
C SER A 85 -25.62 -17.05 -19.43
N SER A 86 -26.06 -16.37 -20.50
CA SER A 86 -25.45 -15.11 -20.95
C SER A 86 -25.36 -14.08 -19.82
N GLY A 87 -26.34 -14.05 -18.91
CA GLY A 87 -26.34 -13.20 -17.72
C GLY A 87 -25.22 -13.53 -16.72
N GLN A 88 -24.86 -14.80 -16.58
CA GLN A 88 -23.74 -15.21 -15.72
C GLN A 88 -22.40 -14.77 -16.31
N ILE A 89 -22.23 -14.86 -17.63
CA ILE A 89 -21.01 -14.40 -18.32
C ILE A 89 -20.84 -12.90 -18.16
N THR A 90 -21.92 -12.12 -18.34
CA THR A 90 -21.87 -10.67 -18.15
C THR A 90 -21.59 -10.30 -16.70
N ASN A 91 -22.10 -11.08 -15.73
CA ASN A 91 -21.82 -10.86 -14.31
C ASN A 91 -20.35 -11.15 -13.95
N ILE A 92 -19.77 -12.24 -14.46
CA ILE A 92 -18.35 -12.55 -14.28
C ILE A 92 -17.50 -11.42 -14.88
N LEU A 93 -17.85 -10.94 -16.07
CA LEU A 93 -17.11 -9.89 -16.76
C LEU A 93 -17.20 -8.54 -16.05
N SER A 94 -18.34 -8.20 -15.45
CA SER A 94 -18.54 -6.93 -14.77
C SER A 94 -18.00 -6.92 -13.34
N ASN A 95 -18.25 -7.99 -12.58
CA ASN A 95 -17.96 -8.04 -11.15
C ASN A 95 -16.61 -8.69 -10.85
N ASP A 96 -16.29 -9.84 -11.45
CA ASP A 96 -15.11 -10.58 -11.05
C ASP A 96 -13.84 -9.94 -11.63
N VAL A 97 -13.91 -9.43 -12.85
CA VAL A 97 -12.77 -8.75 -13.49
C VAL A 97 -12.42 -7.44 -12.80
N SER A 98 -13.41 -6.65 -12.38
CA SER A 98 -13.18 -5.42 -11.61
C SER A 98 -12.62 -5.72 -10.21
N GLN A 99 -13.03 -6.84 -9.61
CA GLN A 99 -12.47 -7.29 -8.35
C GLN A 99 -11.00 -7.76 -8.50
N VAL A 100 -10.64 -8.42 -9.61
CA VAL A 100 -9.24 -8.79 -9.92
C VAL A 100 -8.38 -7.54 -10.15
N GLU A 101 -8.90 -6.52 -10.86
CA GLU A 101 -8.23 -5.24 -11.06
C GLU A 101 -7.86 -4.58 -9.72
N THR A 102 -8.82 -4.55 -8.79
CA THR A 102 -8.63 -4.05 -7.44
C THR A 102 -7.60 -4.87 -6.66
N ALA A 103 -7.68 -6.21 -6.74
CA ALA A 103 -6.74 -7.09 -6.05
C ALA A 103 -5.29 -6.92 -6.54
N LEU A 104 -5.10 -6.76 -7.85
CA LEU A 104 -3.78 -6.48 -8.42
C LEU A 104 -3.19 -5.20 -7.86
N HIS A 105 -3.99 -4.14 -7.71
CA HIS A 105 -3.53 -2.90 -7.13
C HIS A 105 -2.91 -3.08 -5.73
N PHE A 106 -3.54 -3.92 -4.89
CA PHE A 106 -3.09 -4.16 -3.53
C PHE A 106 -2.06 -5.27 -3.37
N ILE A 107 -1.78 -6.06 -4.42
CA ILE A 107 -0.88 -7.23 -4.31
C ILE A 107 0.53 -6.84 -3.84
N ASN A 108 1.01 -5.67 -4.26
CA ASN A 108 2.32 -5.18 -3.84
C ASN A 108 2.37 -4.82 -2.35
N HIS A 109 1.24 -4.44 -1.76
CA HIS A 109 1.19 -4.15 -0.32
C HIS A 109 1.27 -5.42 0.54
N LEU A 110 0.97 -6.60 -0.02
CA LEU A 110 1.00 -7.87 0.72
C LEU A 110 2.39 -8.18 1.29
N TRP A 111 3.45 -7.85 0.55
CA TRP A 111 4.84 -8.15 0.93
C TRP A 111 5.58 -6.92 1.45
N VAL A 112 5.23 -5.72 0.98
CA VAL A 112 5.80 -4.47 1.48
C VAL A 112 5.37 -4.18 2.93
N ALA A 113 4.11 -4.42 3.29
CA ALA A 113 3.60 -4.10 4.63
C ALA A 113 4.27 -4.93 5.75
N PRO A 114 4.47 -6.26 5.63
CA PRO A 114 5.21 -7.02 6.64
C PRO A 114 6.65 -6.56 6.82
N LEU A 115 7.33 -6.22 5.72
CA LEU A 115 8.70 -5.67 5.76
C LEU A 115 8.72 -4.34 6.51
N GLU A 116 7.73 -3.48 6.27
CA GLU A 116 7.61 -2.18 6.93
C GLU A 116 7.39 -2.31 8.43
N VAL A 117 6.50 -3.20 8.87
CA VAL A 117 6.25 -3.49 10.30
C VAL A 117 7.52 -3.95 11.03
N MET A 118 8.44 -4.61 10.33
CA MET A 118 9.73 -5.01 10.90
C MET A 118 10.75 -3.86 10.92
N ILE A 119 10.86 -3.10 9.83
CA ILE A 119 11.94 -2.10 9.65
C ILE A 119 11.67 -0.83 10.48
N VAL A 120 10.44 -0.33 10.51
CA VAL A 120 10.11 0.97 11.13
C VAL A 120 10.42 0.98 12.63
N PRO A 121 10.01 -0.01 13.45
CA PRO A 121 10.33 -0.01 14.88
C PRO A 121 11.83 -0.11 15.17
N ILE A 122 12.58 -0.89 14.37
CA ILE A 122 14.04 -1.00 14.50
C ILE A 122 14.70 0.34 14.21
N PHE A 123 14.24 1.03 13.16
CA PHE A 123 14.71 2.36 12.81
C PHE A 123 14.45 3.35 13.96
N PHE A 124 13.23 3.42 14.49
CA PHE A 124 12.91 4.32 15.61
C PHE A 124 13.65 4.01 16.91
N TRP A 125 13.94 2.73 17.18
CA TRP A 125 14.80 2.35 18.30
C TRP A 125 16.21 2.91 18.14
N TYR A 126 16.78 2.89 16.93
CA TYR A 126 18.10 3.46 16.66
C TYR A 126 18.16 4.98 16.85
N PHE A 127 17.09 5.70 16.50
CA PHE A 127 17.02 7.17 16.63
C PHE A 127 16.68 7.68 18.05
N GLY A 128 16.76 6.82 19.07
CA GLY A 128 16.72 7.23 20.48
C GLY A 128 15.35 7.13 21.14
N SER A 129 14.36 6.52 20.49
CA SER A 129 13.13 6.14 21.19
C SER A 129 13.40 4.97 22.13
N ASN A 130 12.81 5.03 23.32
CA ASN A 130 12.95 3.94 24.29
C ASN A 130 12.43 2.62 23.71
N PHE A 131 13.20 1.54 23.87
CA PHE A 131 12.92 0.21 23.33
C PHE A 131 11.46 -0.25 23.59
N TYR A 132 10.94 0.00 24.80
CA TYR A 132 9.58 -0.38 25.18
C TYR A 132 8.48 0.27 24.33
N VAL A 133 8.68 1.49 23.81
CA VAL A 133 7.68 2.19 22.96
C VAL A 133 7.52 1.46 21.63
N SER A 134 8.62 0.92 21.08
CA SER A 134 8.61 0.18 19.82
C SER A 134 7.83 -1.14 19.93
N PHE A 135 7.96 -1.85 21.06
CA PHE A 135 7.18 -3.07 21.31
C PHE A 135 5.69 -2.80 21.47
N ILE A 136 5.33 -1.74 22.19
CA ILE A 136 3.93 -1.31 22.35
C ILE A 136 3.33 -0.97 20.98
N ALA A 137 4.08 -0.25 20.13
CA ALA A 137 3.64 0.10 18.78
C ALA A 137 3.38 -1.16 17.92
N ILE A 138 4.31 -2.13 17.90
CA ILE A 138 4.12 -3.39 17.18
C ILE A 138 2.88 -4.13 17.70
N GLY A 139 2.74 -4.25 19.03
CA GLY A 139 1.58 -4.91 19.65
C GLY A 139 0.26 -4.25 19.24
N TYR A 140 0.20 -2.92 19.25
CA TYR A 140 -0.96 -2.15 18.80
C TYR A 140 -1.26 -2.38 17.31
N THR A 141 -0.26 -2.36 16.43
CA THR A 141 -0.44 -2.62 14.99
C THR A 141 -0.97 -4.03 14.73
N VAL A 142 -0.44 -5.04 15.41
CA VAL A 142 -0.92 -6.43 15.31
C VAL A 142 -2.36 -6.55 15.80
N MET A 143 -2.71 -5.89 16.91
CA MET A 143 -4.08 -5.86 17.42
C MET A 143 -5.05 -5.24 16.40
N LEU A 144 -4.68 -4.12 15.78
CA LEU A 144 -5.48 -3.51 14.71
C LEU A 144 -5.63 -4.42 13.50
N PHE A 145 -4.56 -5.10 13.09
CA PHE A 145 -4.62 -6.05 11.97
C PHE A 145 -5.56 -7.23 12.25
N CYS A 146 -5.51 -7.77 13.47
CA CYS A 146 -6.44 -8.80 13.93
C CYS A 146 -7.89 -8.29 13.90
N PHE A 147 -8.13 -7.08 14.40
CA PHE A 147 -9.46 -6.46 14.37
C PHE A 147 -9.97 -6.25 12.94
N GLN A 148 -9.14 -5.73 12.04
CA GLN A 148 -9.47 -5.56 10.62
C GLN A 148 -9.78 -6.91 9.94
N SER A 149 -9.03 -7.96 10.26
CA SER A 149 -9.28 -9.32 9.75
C SER A 149 -10.62 -9.88 10.23
N LEU A 150 -10.96 -9.70 11.51
CA LEU A 150 -12.26 -10.11 12.06
C LEU A 150 -13.41 -9.36 11.40
N TYR A 151 -13.29 -8.05 11.27
CA TYR A 151 -14.29 -7.21 10.60
C TYR A 151 -14.46 -7.61 9.13
N GLY A 152 -13.36 -7.86 8.41
CA GLY A 152 -13.39 -8.35 7.04
C GLY A 152 -14.12 -9.68 6.90
N LYS A 153 -13.86 -10.64 7.80
CA LYS A 153 -14.59 -11.92 7.84
C LYS A 153 -16.08 -11.74 8.11
N LEU A 154 -16.44 -10.79 8.98
CA LEU A 154 -17.83 -10.47 9.29
C LEU A 154 -18.54 -9.90 8.05
N LEU A 155 -17.92 -8.97 7.34
CA LEU A 155 -18.47 -8.41 6.11
C LEU A 155 -18.67 -9.47 5.02
N VAL A 156 -17.75 -10.43 4.88
CA VAL A 156 -17.91 -11.55 3.94
C VAL A 156 -19.09 -12.44 4.34
N LYS A 157 -19.37 -12.62 5.63
CA LYS A 157 -20.52 -13.41 6.09
C LYS A 157 -21.87 -12.76 5.76
N PHE A 158 -21.92 -11.43 5.64
CA PHE A 158 -23.13 -10.67 5.32
C PHE A 158 -23.27 -10.30 3.83
N ARG A 159 -22.29 -10.66 2.99
CA ARG A 159 -22.27 -10.44 1.54
C ARG A 159 -22.61 -11.73 0.81
#